data_AF-A0A6G9XJP3-F1
#
_entry.id   AF-A0A6G9XJP3-F1
#
_cell.length_a   1.000
_cell.length_b   1.000
_cell.length_c   1.000
_cell.angle_alpha   90.00
_cell.angle_beta   90.00
_cell.angle_gamma   90.00
#
_symmetry.space_group_name_H-M   'P 1'
#
loop_
_entity.id
_entity.type
_entity.pdbx_description
1 polymer ?
#
loop_
_entity_poly.entity_id
_entity_poly.type
_entity_poly.pdbx_seq_one_letter_code
_entity_poly.pdbx_strand_id
1 'polypeptide(L)'
;MFQRRSEKLTAPLLPWAGEWGKERPRGKLVFAFVFSFILTVIFIPFSVDAAENDNSLRVSLGLAGTLVGLTSMIALIPILRVRRKTLPHDMDAAASVHDEPGLQIFYLSSWKNALYLWLAAGSAFLAIRGLAFFAQLTDRDFSTARSGLAIGGISIVLIALTMAAFLGYYLHSARNRRSFVAVTDHGVLQRSGHTKKSISWSNIGSVSANMVNNTHVVRLTPISGVQIDVATTSIFDRLQRGLLERSLDVPVWVLGMDPALFLHLVRFYWQHPDARHELGTDAVVDRMQRGDLLG
;
A
#
# COMPACT_ATOMS: atom_id res chain seq x y z
N MET A 1 27.45 13.11 -3.21
CA MET A 1 26.10 12.60 -2.89
C MET A 1 25.56 13.45 -1.74
N PHE A 2 24.93 14.58 -2.04
CA PHE A 2 24.48 15.52 -1.02
C PHE A 2 23.28 14.96 -0.27
N GLN A 3 23.43 14.80 1.04
CA GLN A 3 22.36 14.45 1.97
C GLN A 3 21.42 15.68 2.07
N ARG A 4 20.55 15.91 1.05
CA ARG A 4 19.46 16.89 1.13
C ARG A 4 18.69 16.56 2.40
N ARG A 5 18.80 17.40 3.44
CA ARG A 5 17.86 17.40 4.58
C ARG A 5 16.47 17.36 3.95
N SER A 6 15.70 16.32 4.25
CA SER A 6 14.40 16.13 3.62
C SER A 6 13.42 17.15 4.17
N GLU A 7 13.50 18.38 3.69
CA GLU A 7 12.41 19.32 3.84
C GLU A 7 11.17 18.65 3.24
N LYS A 8 10.11 18.59 4.03
CA LYS A 8 8.85 18.00 3.58
C LYS A 8 8.34 18.88 2.45
N LEU A 9 8.48 18.42 1.22
CA LEU A 9 7.97 19.12 0.05
C LEU A 9 6.44 19.16 0.17
N THR A 10 5.88 20.37 0.15
CA THR A 10 4.44 20.59 0.23
C THR A 10 3.91 21.13 -1.08
N ALA A 11 2.71 20.73 -1.46
CA ALA A 11 1.97 21.24 -2.60
C ALA A 11 0.62 21.82 -2.15
N PRO A 12 0.11 22.86 -2.82
CA PRO A 12 -1.20 23.41 -2.56
C PRO A 12 -2.30 22.39 -2.90
N LEU A 13 -3.45 22.54 -2.24
CA LEU A 13 -4.62 21.72 -2.53
C LEU A 13 -5.31 22.27 -3.78
N LEU A 14 -5.20 21.55 -4.89
CA LEU A 14 -5.87 21.91 -6.13
C LEU A 14 -7.39 21.62 -6.06
N PRO A 15 -8.21 22.23 -6.95
CA PRO A 15 -9.65 22.00 -7.00
C PRO A 15 -9.99 20.51 -7.11
N TRP A 16 -10.90 20.06 -6.23
CA TRP A 16 -11.38 18.69 -6.23
C TRP A 16 -12.26 18.43 -7.44
N ALA A 17 -12.09 17.28 -8.09
CA ALA A 17 -12.90 16.89 -9.23
C ALA A 17 -14.32 16.52 -8.78
N GLY A 18 -15.34 17.13 -9.37
CA GLY A 18 -16.73 16.89 -9.00
C GLY A 18 -17.17 15.44 -9.22
N GLU A 19 -16.56 14.76 -10.18
CA GLU A 19 -16.81 13.36 -10.54
C GLU A 19 -16.43 12.37 -9.44
N TRP A 20 -15.55 12.76 -8.51
CA TRP A 20 -15.25 11.98 -7.30
C TRP A 20 -16.29 12.12 -6.19
N GLY A 21 -17.22 13.07 -6.32
CA GLY A 21 -18.20 13.38 -5.29
C GLY A 21 -17.57 14.08 -4.08
N LYS A 22 -18.17 13.90 -2.90
CA LYS A 22 -17.70 14.56 -1.66
C LYS A 22 -16.38 13.97 -1.20
N GLU A 23 -15.48 14.81 -0.70
CA GLU A 23 -14.24 14.41 -0.04
C GLU A 23 -14.55 13.61 1.24
N ARG A 24 -14.67 12.29 1.13
CA ARG A 24 -15.02 11.42 2.25
C ARG A 24 -14.10 10.21 2.32
N PRO A 25 -13.60 9.86 3.52
CA PRO A 25 -12.88 8.61 3.69
C PRO A 25 -13.80 7.43 3.39
N ARG A 26 -13.23 6.29 3.00
CA ARG A 26 -14.01 5.08 2.75
C ARG A 26 -14.62 4.61 4.07
N GLY A 27 -15.94 4.46 4.12
CA GLY A 27 -16.64 3.99 5.33
C GLY A 27 -16.06 2.68 5.89
N LYS A 28 -15.64 1.75 5.02
CA LYS A 28 -14.96 0.50 5.42
C LYS A 28 -13.65 0.74 6.17
N LEU A 29 -12.87 1.74 5.77
CA LEU A 29 -11.61 2.08 6.44
C LEU A 29 -11.87 2.78 7.77
N VAL A 30 -12.87 3.67 7.82
CA VAL A 30 -13.28 4.32 9.08
C VAL A 30 -13.75 3.26 10.07
N PHE A 31 -14.58 2.32 9.63
CA PHE A 31 -15.03 1.19 10.44
C PHE A 31 -13.85 0.35 10.94
N ALA A 32 -12.91 -0.04 10.06
CA ALA A 32 -11.73 -0.80 10.45
C ALA A 32 -10.87 -0.05 11.48
N PHE A 33 -10.75 1.28 11.35
CA PHE A 33 -10.00 2.11 12.28
C PHE A 33 -10.69 2.20 13.65
N VAL A 34 -12.00 2.46 13.68
CA VAL A 34 -12.80 2.50 14.91
C VAL A 34 -12.78 1.14 15.61
N PHE A 35 -12.95 0.06 14.85
CA PHE A 35 -12.85 -1.31 15.37
C PHE A 35 -11.48 -1.59 15.99
N SER A 36 -10.39 -1.24 15.29
CA SER A 36 -9.03 -1.39 15.82
C SER A 36 -8.82 -0.59 17.10
N PHE A 37 -9.35 0.63 17.16
CA PHE A 37 -9.30 1.48 18.35
C PHE A 37 -10.05 0.86 19.53
N ILE A 38 -11.28 0.37 19.32
CA ILE A 38 -12.08 -0.30 20.37
C ILE A 38 -11.34 -1.55 20.88
N LEU A 39 -10.78 -2.37 19.98
CA LEU A 39 -9.98 -3.53 20.39
C LEU A 39 -8.80 -3.12 21.27
N THR A 40 -8.03 -2.11 20.86
CA THR A 40 -6.93 -1.58 21.70
C THR A 40 -7.42 -1.16 23.08
N VAL A 41 -8.53 -0.42 23.16
CA VAL A 41 -9.10 0.04 24.44
C VAL A 41 -9.58 -1.12 25.32
N ILE A 42 -10.07 -2.23 24.75
CA ILE A 42 -10.50 -3.42 25.50
C ILE A 42 -9.30 -4.24 25.98
N PHE A 43 -8.27 -4.41 25.14
CA PHE A 43 -7.13 -5.26 25.47
C PHE A 43 -6.19 -4.65 26.52
N ILE A 44 -6.15 -3.32 26.64
CA ILE A 44 -5.36 -2.63 27.69
C ILE A 44 -5.81 -3.05 29.10
N PRO A 45 -7.06 -2.82 29.55
CA PRO A 45 -7.49 -3.21 30.90
C PRO A 45 -7.48 -4.73 31.08
N PHE A 46 -7.78 -5.51 30.03
CA PHE A 46 -7.63 -6.97 30.08
C PHE A 46 -6.18 -7.39 30.38
N SER A 47 -5.19 -6.71 29.80
CA SER A 47 -3.78 -7.01 30.06
C SER A 47 -3.34 -6.62 31.47
N VAL A 48 -3.91 -5.55 32.03
CA VAL A 48 -3.66 -5.09 33.40
C VAL A 48 -4.28 -6.05 34.42
N ASP A 49 -5.57 -6.38 34.28
CA ASP A 49 -6.26 -7.37 35.13
C ASP A 49 -5.54 -8.73 35.12
N ALA A 50 -5.08 -9.16 33.93
CA ALA A 50 -4.30 -10.37 33.81
C ALA A 50 -2.97 -10.33 34.57
N ALA A 51 -2.33 -9.17 34.64
CA ALA A 51 -1.06 -8.98 35.33
C ALA A 51 -1.26 -8.98 36.85
N GLU A 52 -2.35 -8.38 37.34
CA GLU A 52 -2.72 -8.40 38.76
C GLU A 52 -3.02 -9.82 39.28
N ASN A 53 -3.52 -10.70 38.41
CA ASN A 53 -3.82 -12.09 38.73
C ASN A 53 -2.66 -13.08 38.42
N ASP A 54 -1.44 -12.58 38.21
CA ASP A 54 -0.24 -13.38 37.85
C ASP A 54 -0.45 -14.35 36.67
N ASN A 55 -1.35 -14.01 35.74
CA ASN A 55 -1.68 -14.87 34.60
C ASN A 55 -0.89 -14.44 33.35
N SER A 56 0.38 -14.84 33.28
CA SER A 56 1.31 -14.50 32.19
C SER A 56 0.77 -14.77 30.78
N LEU A 57 -0.07 -15.79 30.62
CA LEU A 57 -0.70 -16.13 29.35
C LEU A 57 -1.72 -15.06 28.93
N ARG A 58 -2.58 -14.62 29.84
CA ARG A 58 -3.55 -13.55 29.56
C ARG A 58 -2.85 -12.21 29.36
N VAL A 59 -1.78 -11.93 30.10
CA VAL A 59 -0.96 -10.72 29.92
C VAL A 59 -0.39 -10.67 28.50
N SER A 60 0.28 -11.76 28.07
CA SER A 60 0.88 -11.81 26.73
C SER A 60 -0.16 -11.66 25.60
N LEU A 61 -1.35 -12.25 25.77
CA LEU A 61 -2.46 -12.09 24.85
C LEU A 61 -2.96 -10.63 24.80
N GLY A 62 -3.12 -9.99 25.96
CA GLY A 62 -3.56 -8.61 26.05
C GLY A 62 -2.57 -7.63 25.42
N LEU A 63 -1.27 -7.83 25.65
CA LEU A 63 -0.22 -7.04 25.01
C LEU A 63 -0.20 -7.24 23.50
N ALA A 64 -0.33 -8.48 23.02
CA ALA A 64 -0.38 -8.77 21.59
C ALA A 64 -1.60 -8.10 20.91
N GLY A 65 -2.78 -8.22 21.51
CA GLY A 65 -4.01 -7.57 21.03
C GLY A 65 -3.88 -6.04 20.97
N THR A 66 -3.31 -5.44 22.01
CA THR A 66 -3.04 -4.00 22.09
C THR A 66 -2.09 -3.55 20.97
N LEU A 67 -0.98 -4.28 20.78
CA LEU A 67 0.01 -3.98 19.74
C LEU A 67 -0.59 -4.08 18.34
N VAL A 68 -1.36 -5.13 18.05
CA VAL A 68 -2.04 -5.31 16.77
C VAL A 68 -3.03 -4.18 16.49
N GLY A 69 -3.83 -3.78 17.49
CA GLY A 69 -4.77 -2.67 17.32
C GLY A 69 -4.05 -1.33 17.05
N LEU A 70 -3.00 -1.01 17.83
CA LEU A 70 -2.22 0.23 17.65
C LEU A 70 -1.52 0.29 16.28
N THR A 71 -0.88 -0.79 15.88
CA THR A 71 -0.18 -0.86 14.58
C THR A 71 -1.16 -0.83 13.41
N SER A 72 -2.35 -1.42 13.55
CA SER A 72 -3.46 -1.29 12.58
C SER A 72 -3.90 0.16 12.44
N MET A 73 -4.07 0.87 13.55
CA MET A 73 -4.41 2.30 13.53
C MET A 73 -3.33 3.10 12.80
N ILE A 74 -2.05 2.92 13.14
CA ILE A 74 -0.92 3.63 12.51
C ILE A 74 -0.89 3.37 11.00
N ALA A 75 -1.14 2.14 10.56
CA ALA A 75 -1.17 1.78 9.15
C ALA A 75 -2.38 2.39 8.40
N LEU A 76 -3.53 2.54 9.08
CA LEU A 76 -4.77 3.07 8.49
C LEU A 76 -4.79 4.60 8.39
N ILE A 77 -4.16 5.32 9.32
CA ILE A 77 -4.12 6.81 9.34
C ILE A 77 -3.77 7.44 7.97
N PRO A 78 -2.68 7.05 7.27
CA PRO A 78 -2.35 7.66 5.98
C PRO A 78 -3.39 7.36 4.90
N ILE A 79 -4.08 6.22 5.00
CA ILE A 79 -5.10 5.79 4.02
C ILE A 79 -6.45 6.49 4.26
N LEU A 80 -6.75 6.86 5.51
CA LEU A 80 -7.95 7.62 5.86
C LEU A 80 -7.91 9.06 5.35
N ARG A 81 -6.71 9.63 5.14
CA ARG A 81 -6.55 10.98 4.60
C ARG A 81 -6.79 10.97 3.09
N VAL A 82 -7.95 11.48 2.68
CA VAL A 82 -8.34 11.64 1.26
C VAL A 82 -7.47 12.69 0.57
N ARG A 83 -7.30 13.86 1.21
CA ARG A 83 -6.47 14.96 0.72
C ARG A 83 -5.13 14.99 1.43
N ARG A 84 -4.04 15.30 0.71
CA ARG A 84 -2.67 15.33 1.26
C ARG A 84 -1.93 16.57 0.78
N LYS A 85 -1.29 17.30 1.69
CA LYS A 85 -0.46 18.47 1.33
C LYS A 85 1.00 18.10 1.05
N THR A 86 1.43 16.92 1.49
CA THR A 86 2.82 16.47 1.38
C THR A 86 3.02 15.69 0.09
N LEU A 87 4.10 15.98 -0.63
CA LEU A 87 4.54 15.15 -1.75
C LEU A 87 5.18 13.85 -1.23
N PRO A 88 5.12 12.76 -2.00
CA PRO A 88 5.82 11.52 -1.67
C PRO A 88 7.34 11.76 -1.57
N HIS A 89 7.96 11.19 -0.54
CA HIS A 89 9.42 11.31 -0.33
C HIS A 89 10.24 10.61 -1.41
N ASP A 90 9.68 9.57 -2.03
CA ASP A 90 10.40 8.72 -2.97
C ASP A 90 10.21 9.17 -4.44
N MET A 91 9.76 10.41 -4.72
CA MET A 91 9.66 10.84 -6.12
C MET A 91 11.05 11.04 -6.73
N ASP A 92 11.23 10.54 -7.94
CA ASP A 92 12.46 10.74 -8.71
C ASP A 92 12.09 11.39 -10.04
N ALA A 93 12.49 12.66 -10.20
CA ALA A 93 12.18 13.46 -11.38
C ALA A 93 13.12 13.17 -12.56
N ALA A 94 14.19 12.40 -12.36
CA ALA A 94 15.14 12.04 -13.41
C ALA A 94 15.33 10.51 -13.52
N ALA A 95 14.38 9.73 -13.01
CA ALA A 95 14.44 8.29 -13.10
C ALA A 95 14.36 7.88 -14.57
N SER A 96 15.38 7.12 -15.02
CA SER A 96 15.34 6.45 -16.31
C SER A 96 14.30 5.31 -16.25
N VAL A 97 13.18 5.51 -16.93
CA VAL A 97 12.12 4.52 -17.08
C VAL A 97 12.12 4.06 -18.53
N HIS A 98 12.72 2.90 -18.80
CA HIS A 98 13.00 2.43 -20.17
C HIS A 98 13.91 3.39 -20.96
N ASP A 99 14.98 3.87 -20.31
CA ASP A 99 15.95 4.78 -20.91
C ASP A 99 15.43 6.19 -21.21
N GLU A 100 14.19 6.49 -20.79
CA GLU A 100 13.59 7.82 -20.88
C GLU A 100 13.53 8.49 -19.51
N PRO A 101 13.95 9.76 -19.39
CA PRO A 101 13.79 10.51 -18.17
C PRO A 101 12.30 10.87 -17.96
N GLY A 102 11.83 10.77 -16.73
CA GLY A 102 10.47 11.17 -16.38
C GLY A 102 10.23 11.18 -14.88
N LEU A 103 9.06 11.67 -14.50
CA LEU A 103 8.64 11.75 -13.11
C LEU A 103 8.12 10.38 -12.66
N GLN A 104 8.89 9.71 -11.81
CA GLN A 104 8.52 8.44 -11.21
C GLN A 104 7.92 8.63 -9.81
N ILE A 105 6.72 8.11 -9.60
CA ILE A 105 5.98 8.17 -8.33
C ILE A 105 5.72 6.75 -7.84
N PHE A 106 6.36 6.38 -6.73
CA PHE A 106 6.21 5.03 -6.16
C PHE A 106 4.95 4.87 -5.32
N TYR A 107 4.45 3.65 -5.27
CA TYR A 107 3.32 3.31 -4.41
C TYR A 107 3.77 3.26 -2.94
N LEU A 108 2.91 3.76 -2.05
CA LEU A 108 3.08 3.69 -0.61
C LEU A 108 3.29 2.25 -0.17
N SER A 109 4.50 1.96 0.31
CA SER A 109 4.86 0.64 0.83
C SER A 109 4.62 0.50 2.35
N SER A 110 3.98 1.48 2.99
CA SER A 110 3.83 1.54 4.46
C SER A 110 3.13 0.30 5.05
N TRP A 111 2.20 -0.31 4.30
CA TRP A 111 1.49 -1.52 4.70
C TRP A 111 2.42 -2.75 4.84
N LYS A 112 3.51 -2.84 4.07
CA LYS A 112 4.43 -3.97 4.14
C LYS A 112 5.13 -4.05 5.50
N ASN A 113 5.52 -2.90 6.06
CA ASN A 113 6.18 -2.85 7.37
C ASN A 113 5.23 -3.30 8.49
N ALA A 114 3.97 -2.88 8.44
CA ALA A 114 2.94 -3.35 9.38
C ALA A 114 2.73 -4.87 9.26
N LEU A 115 2.64 -5.40 8.04
CA LEU A 115 2.52 -6.84 7.81
C LEU A 115 3.73 -7.62 8.34
N TYR A 116 4.95 -7.16 8.11
CA TYR A 116 6.14 -7.80 8.68
C TYR A 116 6.12 -7.81 10.20
N LEU A 117 5.71 -6.69 10.81
CA LEU A 117 5.61 -6.59 12.26
C LEU A 117 4.56 -7.55 12.83
N TRP A 118 3.39 -7.66 12.19
CA TRP A 118 2.35 -8.62 12.58
C TRP A 118 2.78 -10.06 12.38
N LEU A 119 3.45 -10.35 11.27
CA LEU A 119 3.97 -11.68 10.99
C LEU A 119 5.01 -12.09 12.03
N ALA A 120 5.92 -11.18 12.39
CA ALA A 120 6.93 -11.40 13.42
C ALA A 120 6.30 -11.58 14.80
N ALA A 121 5.37 -10.70 15.19
CA ALA A 121 4.66 -10.78 16.46
C ALA A 121 3.83 -12.08 16.58
N GLY A 122 3.09 -12.45 15.53
CA GLY A 122 2.33 -13.70 15.46
C GLY A 122 3.23 -14.93 15.52
N SER A 123 4.37 -14.91 14.82
CA SER A 123 5.33 -16.02 14.85
C SER A 123 5.97 -16.16 16.24
N ALA A 124 6.36 -15.05 16.88
CA ALA A 124 6.90 -15.07 18.23
C ALA A 124 5.88 -15.62 19.24
N PHE A 125 4.62 -15.18 19.14
CA PHE A 125 3.53 -15.70 19.98
C PHE A 125 3.33 -17.22 19.79
N LEU A 126 3.28 -17.68 18.55
CA LEU A 126 3.15 -19.11 18.23
C LEU A 126 4.34 -19.92 18.75
N ALA A 127 5.56 -19.41 18.62
CA ALA A 127 6.76 -20.06 19.14
C ALA A 127 6.74 -20.19 20.67
N ILE A 128 6.39 -19.12 21.39
CA ILE A 128 6.24 -19.13 22.85
C ILE A 128 5.16 -20.16 23.26
N ARG A 129 4.04 -20.21 22.55
CA ARG A 129 2.98 -21.20 22.79
C ARG A 129 3.44 -22.63 22.53
N GLY A 130 4.17 -22.86 21.44
CA GLY A 130 4.75 -24.17 21.14
C GLY A 130 5.71 -24.64 22.23
N LEU A 131 6.58 -23.74 22.71
CA LEU A 131 7.51 -24.02 23.80
C LEU A 131 6.77 -24.35 25.11
N ALA A 132 5.67 -23.63 25.42
CA ALA A 132 4.85 -23.94 26.59
C ALA A 132 4.20 -25.33 26.51
N PHE A 133 3.71 -25.75 25.34
CA PHE A 133 3.21 -27.11 25.13
C PHE A 133 4.30 -28.17 25.27
N PHE A 134 5.49 -27.88 24.76
CA PHE A 134 6.64 -28.79 24.85
C PHE A 134 7.12 -28.97 26.29
N ALA A 135 7.18 -27.88 27.06
CA ALA A 135 7.51 -27.92 28.48
C ALA A 135 6.50 -28.76 29.26
N GLN A 136 5.20 -28.60 28.98
CA GLN A 136 4.14 -29.42 29.57
C GLN A 136 4.31 -30.91 29.24
N LEU A 137 4.61 -31.26 27.99
CA LEU A 137 4.84 -32.66 27.60
C LEU A 137 6.01 -33.35 28.31
N THR A 138 6.99 -32.57 28.78
CA THR A 138 8.21 -33.10 29.41
C THR A 138 8.00 -33.39 30.90
N ASP A 139 6.98 -32.79 31.52
CA ASP A 139 6.58 -33.09 32.89
C ASP A 139 5.97 -34.51 32.94
N ARG A 140 6.40 -35.36 33.88
CA ARG A 140 6.21 -36.83 33.78
C ARG A 140 4.82 -37.36 34.18
N ASP A 141 3.91 -36.51 34.65
CA ASP A 141 2.63 -36.90 35.25
C ASP A 141 1.42 -36.93 34.27
N PHE A 142 1.66 -37.15 32.97
CA PHE A 142 0.59 -37.02 31.97
C PHE A 142 -0.22 -38.30 31.73
N SER A 143 -1.54 -38.20 31.94
CA SER A 143 -2.55 -39.14 31.43
C SER A 143 -2.53 -39.17 29.89
N THR A 144 -2.71 -40.34 29.27
CA THR A 144 -2.72 -40.60 27.81
C THR A 144 -3.67 -39.71 26.99
N ALA A 145 -4.75 -39.17 27.56
CA ALA A 145 -5.66 -38.27 26.86
C ALA A 145 -5.07 -36.85 26.64
N ARG A 146 -4.21 -36.38 27.55
CA ARG A 146 -3.58 -35.05 27.45
C ARG A 146 -2.38 -35.02 26.49
N SER A 147 -1.71 -36.16 26.28
CA SER A 147 -0.59 -36.23 25.34
C SER A 147 -1.04 -36.08 23.88
N GLY A 148 -2.19 -36.65 23.50
CA GLY A 148 -2.75 -36.48 22.15
C GLY A 148 -3.09 -35.02 21.80
N LEU A 149 -3.66 -34.28 22.76
CA LEU A 149 -3.96 -32.85 22.61
C LEU A 149 -2.69 -32.01 22.44
N ALA A 150 -1.63 -32.32 23.19
CA ALA A 150 -0.38 -31.60 23.12
C ALA A 150 0.38 -31.87 21.81
N ILE A 151 0.38 -33.11 21.30
CA ILE A 151 0.96 -33.43 19.98
C ILE A 151 0.22 -32.68 18.88
N GLY A 152 -1.12 -32.67 18.90
CA GLY A 152 -1.92 -31.90 17.95
C GLY A 152 -1.63 -30.40 18.02
N GLY A 153 -1.47 -29.84 19.22
CA GLY A 153 -1.10 -28.44 19.43
C GLY A 153 0.25 -28.08 18.81
N ILE A 154 1.27 -28.93 18.99
CA ILE A 154 2.60 -28.74 18.40
C ILE A 154 2.54 -28.78 16.87
N SER A 155 1.80 -29.74 16.28
CA SER A 155 1.64 -29.82 14.83
C SER A 155 1.00 -28.57 14.25
N ILE A 156 -0.03 -28.01 14.90
CA ILE A 156 -0.68 -26.77 14.48
C ILE A 156 0.31 -25.60 14.53
N VAL A 157 1.09 -25.47 15.62
CA VAL A 157 2.10 -24.42 15.76
C VAL A 157 3.16 -24.53 14.66
N LEU A 158 3.64 -25.74 14.37
CA LEU A 158 4.64 -25.97 13.32
C LEU A 158 4.10 -25.54 11.95
N ILE A 159 2.89 -25.99 11.58
CA ILE A 159 2.24 -25.63 10.31
C ILE A 159 2.07 -24.10 10.20
N ALA A 160 1.60 -23.46 11.28
CA ALA A 160 1.41 -22.02 11.31
C ALA A 160 2.73 -21.25 11.17
N LEU A 161 3.81 -21.70 11.81
CA LEU A 161 5.15 -21.11 11.65
C LEU A 161 5.71 -21.30 10.24
N THR A 162 5.56 -22.49 9.64
CA THR A 162 5.96 -22.74 8.25
C THR A 162 5.19 -21.83 7.29
N MET A 163 3.87 -21.68 7.49
CA MET A 163 3.05 -20.78 6.68
C MET A 163 3.46 -19.31 6.86
N ALA A 164 3.78 -18.89 8.10
CA ALA A 164 4.28 -17.56 8.38
C ALA A 164 5.64 -17.31 7.70
N ALA A 165 6.57 -18.26 7.79
CA ALA A 165 7.86 -18.19 7.12
C ALA A 165 7.73 -18.10 5.60
N PHE A 166 6.85 -18.92 5.00
CA PHE A 166 6.55 -18.88 3.57
C PHE A 166 5.97 -17.51 3.15
N LEU A 167 5.02 -16.97 3.92
CA LEU A 167 4.44 -15.65 3.66
C LEU A 167 5.50 -14.54 3.81
N GLY A 168 6.37 -14.65 4.80
CA GLY A 168 7.49 -13.73 5.00
C GLY A 168 8.47 -13.73 3.83
N TYR A 169 8.83 -14.93 3.35
CA TYR A 169 9.64 -15.11 2.14
C TYR A 169 8.96 -14.52 0.91
N TYR A 170 7.67 -14.78 0.71
CA TYR A 170 6.90 -14.24 -0.41
C TYR A 170 6.87 -12.70 -0.40
N LEU A 171 6.56 -12.10 0.76
CA LEU A 171 6.58 -10.64 0.93
C LEU A 171 7.98 -10.06 0.68
N HIS A 172 9.03 -10.76 1.13
CA HIS A 172 10.42 -10.37 0.92
C HIS A 172 10.83 -10.45 -0.56
N SER A 173 10.45 -11.51 -1.27
CA SER A 173 10.68 -11.63 -2.72
C SER A 173 9.94 -10.52 -3.49
N ALA A 174 8.74 -10.14 -3.03
CA ALA A 174 7.99 -9.01 -3.57
C ALA A 174 8.56 -7.63 -3.17
N ARG A 175 9.60 -7.55 -2.33
CA ARG A 175 10.22 -6.28 -1.89
C ARG A 175 10.90 -5.55 -3.04
N ASN A 176 11.59 -6.29 -3.93
CA ASN A 176 12.29 -5.70 -5.08
C ASN A 176 11.34 -5.25 -6.20
N ARG A 177 10.05 -5.60 -6.12
CA ARG A 177 9.05 -5.26 -7.13
C ARG A 177 8.27 -4.03 -6.67
N ARG A 178 8.92 -2.86 -6.73
CA ARG A 178 8.25 -1.59 -6.45
C ARG A 178 7.26 -1.29 -7.58
N SER A 179 6.01 -1.08 -7.20
CA SER A 179 4.99 -0.59 -8.11
C SER A 179 5.10 0.93 -8.18
N PHE A 180 4.96 1.48 -9.37
CA PHE A 180 5.12 2.91 -9.60
C PHE A 180 4.27 3.35 -10.78
N VAL A 181 4.04 4.65 -10.85
CA VAL A 181 3.53 5.32 -12.04
C VAL A 181 4.60 6.32 -12.47
N ALA A 182 4.96 6.27 -13.73
CA ALA A 182 5.90 7.19 -14.35
C ALA A 182 5.14 8.04 -15.38
N VAL A 183 5.43 9.34 -15.37
CA VAL A 183 4.94 10.30 -16.34
C VAL A 183 6.17 10.78 -17.11
N THR A 184 6.31 10.32 -18.35
CA THR A 184 7.49 10.59 -19.22
C THR A 184 7.10 11.55 -20.34
N ASP A 185 8.09 12.01 -21.11
CA ASP A 185 7.85 12.87 -22.27
C ASP A 185 6.95 12.21 -23.34
N HIS A 186 6.99 10.88 -23.44
CA HIS A 186 6.24 10.13 -24.43
C HIS A 186 4.87 9.64 -23.95
N GLY A 187 4.69 9.43 -22.64
CA GLY A 187 3.39 8.99 -22.14
C GLY A 187 3.31 8.75 -20.64
N VAL A 188 2.31 7.97 -20.26
CA VAL A 188 2.12 7.51 -18.88
C VAL A 188 2.36 6.01 -18.82
N LEU A 189 3.26 5.60 -17.93
CA LEU A 189 3.59 4.21 -17.67
C LEU A 189 3.20 3.83 -16.25
N GLN A 190 2.49 2.72 -16.09
CA GLN A 190 2.14 2.13 -14.80
C GLN A 190 2.78 0.75 -14.69
N ARG A 191 3.55 0.53 -13.63
CA ARG A 191 4.05 -0.79 -13.26
C ARG A 191 3.38 -1.26 -11.99
N SER A 192 2.68 -2.39 -12.06
CA SER A 192 2.08 -3.07 -10.91
C SER A 192 2.61 -4.51 -10.86
N GLY A 193 3.62 -4.75 -10.03
CA GLY A 193 4.29 -6.05 -9.94
C GLY A 193 4.93 -6.47 -11.27
N HIS A 194 4.34 -7.49 -11.91
CA HIS A 194 4.77 -8.05 -13.20
C HIS A 194 4.08 -7.42 -14.41
N THR A 195 3.00 -6.69 -14.19
CA THR A 195 2.24 -6.06 -15.26
C THR A 195 2.79 -4.66 -15.47
N LYS A 196 3.18 -4.36 -16.70
CA LYS A 196 3.46 -3.00 -17.17
C LYS A 196 2.35 -2.59 -18.12
N LYS A 197 1.85 -1.37 -17.95
CA LYS A 197 0.90 -0.73 -18.85
C LYS A 197 1.46 0.60 -19.28
N SER A 198 1.38 0.92 -20.55
CA SER A 198 1.82 2.21 -21.08
C SER A 198 0.82 2.76 -22.09
N ILE A 199 0.62 4.07 -22.04
CA ILE A 199 -0.17 4.80 -23.03
C ILE A 199 0.58 6.05 -23.45
N SER A 200 0.84 6.19 -24.75
CA SER A 200 1.44 7.40 -25.33
C SER A 200 0.49 8.58 -25.17
N TRP A 201 1.02 9.79 -24.95
CA TRP A 201 0.21 11.01 -24.90
C TRP A 201 -0.67 11.21 -26.13
N SER A 202 -0.16 10.87 -27.32
CA SER A 202 -0.91 10.95 -28.59
C SER A 202 -2.13 10.04 -28.64
N ASN A 203 -2.12 8.98 -27.82
CA ASN A 203 -3.15 7.95 -27.81
C ASN A 203 -4.18 8.18 -26.71
N ILE A 204 -3.98 9.16 -25.83
CA ILE A 204 -4.94 9.51 -24.76
C ILE A 204 -6.04 10.38 -25.38
N GLY A 205 -7.27 9.86 -25.41
CA GLY A 205 -8.45 10.59 -25.84
C GLY A 205 -9.08 11.43 -24.73
N SER A 206 -8.98 10.99 -23.47
CA SER A 206 -9.44 11.79 -22.32
C SER A 206 -8.76 11.43 -21.01
N VAL A 207 -8.63 12.43 -20.12
CA VAL A 207 -8.16 12.30 -18.74
C VAL A 207 -9.28 12.71 -17.78
N SER A 208 -9.89 11.73 -17.12
CA SER A 208 -11.06 11.94 -16.25
C SER A 208 -10.85 11.44 -14.83
N ALA A 209 -11.48 12.12 -13.89
CA ALA A 209 -11.63 11.65 -12.52
C ALA A 209 -12.78 10.64 -12.47
N ASN A 210 -12.53 9.43 -11.96
CA ASN A 210 -13.55 8.40 -11.82
C ASN A 210 -13.53 7.76 -10.44
N MET A 211 -14.70 7.22 -10.03
CA MET A 211 -14.85 6.40 -8.83
C MET A 211 -15.02 4.93 -9.22
N VAL A 212 -14.06 4.10 -8.84
CA VAL A 212 -14.11 2.65 -9.05
C VAL A 212 -14.08 1.97 -7.69
N ASN A 213 -15.10 1.18 -7.34
CA ASN A 213 -15.17 0.49 -6.04
C ASN A 213 -14.95 1.44 -4.84
N ASN A 214 -15.58 2.62 -4.86
CA ASN A 214 -15.42 3.67 -3.85
C ASN A 214 -13.96 4.16 -3.68
N THR A 215 -13.20 4.16 -4.78
CA THR A 215 -11.81 4.60 -4.84
C THR A 215 -11.66 5.69 -5.89
N HIS A 216 -11.04 6.81 -5.51
CA HIS A 216 -10.63 7.85 -6.44
C HIS A 216 -9.55 7.31 -7.37
N VAL A 217 -9.87 7.30 -8.66
CA VAL A 217 -9.01 6.84 -9.76
C VAL A 217 -8.90 7.98 -10.77
N VAL A 218 -7.69 8.17 -11.31
CA VAL A 218 -7.50 8.95 -12.53
C VAL A 218 -7.50 7.96 -13.69
N ARG A 219 -8.49 8.10 -14.59
CA ARG A 219 -8.67 7.23 -15.75
C ARG A 219 -8.13 7.94 -16.99
N LEU A 220 -7.20 7.28 -17.66
CA LEU A 220 -6.78 7.64 -19.02
C LEU A 220 -7.51 6.71 -19.99
N THR A 221 -8.35 7.30 -20.83
CA THR A 221 -9.10 6.57 -21.86
C THR A 221 -8.40 6.77 -23.20
N PRO A 222 -8.05 5.69 -23.92
CA PRO A 222 -7.44 5.81 -25.23
C PRO A 222 -8.43 6.38 -26.26
N ILE A 223 -7.91 6.93 -27.36
CA ILE A 223 -8.70 7.29 -28.53
C ILE A 223 -9.36 6.01 -29.10
N SER A 224 -10.56 6.15 -29.66
CA SER A 224 -11.28 5.04 -30.28
C SER A 224 -10.40 4.29 -31.30
N GLY A 225 -10.30 2.97 -31.14
CA GLY A 225 -9.50 2.10 -32.02
C GLY A 225 -8.05 1.89 -31.56
N VAL A 226 -7.57 2.62 -30.55
CA VAL A 226 -6.23 2.42 -29.96
C VAL A 226 -6.33 1.58 -28.69
N GLN A 227 -5.44 0.60 -28.55
CA GLN A 227 -5.31 -0.23 -27.35
C GLN A 227 -4.12 0.22 -26.50
N ILE A 228 -4.23 0.02 -25.18
CA ILE A 228 -3.12 0.25 -24.25
C ILE A 228 -2.10 -0.86 -24.41
N ASP A 229 -0.81 -0.51 -24.44
CA ASP A 229 0.24 -1.51 -24.47
C ASP A 229 0.37 -2.16 -23.08
N VAL A 230 0.16 -3.47 -23.02
CA VAL A 230 0.18 -4.26 -21.79
C VAL A 230 1.22 -5.36 -21.92
N ALA A 231 2.40 -5.14 -21.34
CA ALA A 231 3.41 -6.17 -21.17
C ALA A 231 3.16 -6.92 -19.84
N THR A 232 2.78 -8.20 -19.93
CA THR A 232 2.69 -9.10 -18.77
C THR A 232 3.48 -10.38 -19.01
N THR A 233 4.10 -10.89 -17.95
CA THR A 233 4.78 -12.20 -17.95
C THR A 233 3.90 -13.32 -17.43
N SER A 234 2.71 -13.03 -16.87
CA SER A 234 1.84 -14.02 -16.21
C SER A 234 0.74 -14.54 -17.13
N ILE A 235 0.50 -15.85 -17.10
CA ILE A 235 -0.56 -16.52 -17.89
C ILE A 235 -1.95 -16.04 -17.45
N PHE A 236 -2.17 -15.85 -16.14
CA PHE A 236 -3.45 -15.36 -15.62
C PHE A 236 -3.74 -13.93 -16.06
N ASP A 237 -2.72 -13.07 -16.09
CA ASP A 237 -2.86 -11.70 -16.57
C ASP A 237 -3.19 -11.67 -18.07
N ARG A 238 -2.67 -12.64 -18.83
CA ARG A 238 -2.97 -12.78 -20.26
C ARG A 238 -4.45 -13.07 -20.52
N LEU A 239 -5.11 -13.82 -19.63
CA LEU A 239 -6.56 -14.04 -19.69
C LEU A 239 -7.37 -12.77 -19.37
N GLN A 240 -6.84 -11.89 -18.51
CA GLN A 240 -7.49 -10.63 -18.16
C GLN A 240 -7.16 -9.48 -19.12
N ARG A 241 -6.33 -9.72 -20.15
CA ARG A 241 -5.76 -8.67 -21.01
C ARG A 241 -6.81 -7.79 -21.67
N GLY A 242 -7.89 -8.37 -22.19
CA GLY A 242 -8.96 -7.60 -22.85
C GLY A 242 -9.72 -6.64 -21.93
N LEU A 243 -9.71 -6.85 -20.62
CA LEU A 243 -10.22 -5.87 -19.65
C LEU A 243 -9.16 -4.81 -19.31
N LEU A 244 -7.88 -5.20 -19.31
CA LEU A 244 -6.75 -4.35 -18.97
C LEU A 244 -6.37 -3.35 -20.06
N GLU A 245 -6.73 -3.63 -21.32
CA GLU A 245 -6.42 -2.83 -22.52
C GLU A 245 -7.35 -1.62 -22.73
N ARG A 246 -8.51 -1.57 -22.04
CA ARG A 246 -9.56 -0.56 -22.30
C ARG A 246 -9.28 0.81 -21.69
N SER A 247 -8.67 0.84 -20.51
CA SER A 247 -8.36 2.08 -19.80
C SER A 247 -7.20 1.91 -18.83
N LEU A 248 -6.43 2.99 -18.64
CA LEU A 248 -5.40 3.06 -17.61
C LEU A 248 -6.00 3.70 -16.37
N ASP A 249 -6.36 2.86 -15.41
CA ASP A 249 -6.94 3.27 -14.13
C ASP A 249 -5.82 3.37 -13.09
N VAL A 250 -5.45 4.60 -12.73
CA VAL A 250 -4.44 4.88 -11.70
C VAL A 250 -5.12 5.19 -10.37
N PRO A 251 -5.12 4.27 -9.39
CA PRO A 251 -5.68 4.53 -8.08
C PRO A 251 -4.79 5.53 -7.33
N VAL A 252 -5.26 6.75 -7.07
CA VAL A 252 -4.34 7.79 -6.56
C VAL A 252 -3.99 7.61 -5.08
N TRP A 253 -4.84 6.94 -4.31
CA TRP A 253 -4.60 6.71 -2.88
C TRP A 253 -3.30 5.94 -2.58
N VAL A 254 -2.82 5.13 -3.53
CA VAL A 254 -1.55 4.41 -3.39
C VAL A 254 -0.34 5.28 -3.69
N LEU A 255 -0.47 6.40 -4.40
CA LEU A 255 0.67 7.21 -4.87
C LEU A 255 1.33 8.08 -3.80
N GLY A 256 0.80 8.12 -2.57
CA GLY A 256 1.36 9.00 -1.54
C GLY A 256 0.94 10.46 -1.65
N MET A 257 0.52 10.93 -2.82
CA MET A 257 0.15 12.32 -3.10
C MET A 257 -1.36 12.62 -3.03
N ASP A 258 -1.72 13.90 -3.17
CA ASP A 258 -3.11 14.34 -3.30
C ASP A 258 -3.75 13.83 -4.60
N PRO A 259 -4.98 13.29 -4.57
CA PRO A 259 -5.69 12.87 -5.77
C PRO A 259 -5.84 13.98 -6.82
N ALA A 260 -6.28 15.16 -6.39
CA ALA A 260 -6.49 16.28 -7.31
C ALA A 260 -5.16 16.74 -7.93
N LEU A 261 -4.08 16.77 -7.13
CA LEU A 261 -2.75 17.10 -7.65
C LEU A 261 -2.32 16.18 -8.79
N PHE A 262 -2.47 14.86 -8.63
CA PHE A 262 -2.11 13.91 -9.69
C PHE A 262 -2.99 14.06 -10.93
N LEU A 263 -4.30 14.28 -10.75
CA LEU A 263 -5.23 14.50 -11.86
C LEU A 263 -4.82 15.73 -12.69
N HIS A 264 -4.61 16.86 -12.03
CA HIS A 264 -4.24 18.12 -12.71
C HIS A 264 -2.84 18.04 -13.32
N LEU A 265 -1.90 17.34 -12.67
CA LEU A 265 -0.59 17.03 -13.24
C LEU A 265 -0.71 16.33 -14.60
N VAL A 266 -1.46 15.23 -14.65
CA VAL A 266 -1.62 14.46 -15.90
C VAL A 266 -2.41 15.24 -16.94
N ARG A 267 -3.44 16.00 -16.54
CA ARG A 267 -4.22 16.87 -17.45
C ARG A 267 -3.33 17.96 -18.08
N PHE A 268 -2.53 18.64 -17.26
CA PHE A 268 -1.64 19.70 -17.71
C PHE A 268 -0.69 19.22 -18.81
N TYR A 269 0.05 18.12 -18.58
CA TYR A 269 0.99 17.59 -19.58
C TYR A 269 0.31 16.93 -20.78
N TRP A 270 -0.92 16.44 -20.62
CA TRP A 270 -1.70 16.00 -21.76
C TRP A 270 -2.04 17.18 -22.68
N GLN A 271 -2.40 18.34 -22.11
CA GLN A 271 -2.78 19.56 -22.84
C GLN A 271 -1.59 20.41 -23.33
N HIS A 272 -0.42 20.28 -22.71
CA HIS A 272 0.78 21.08 -23.02
C HIS A 272 1.96 20.19 -23.47
N PRO A 273 2.00 19.76 -24.76
CA PRO A 273 3.08 18.93 -25.27
C PRO A 273 4.46 19.57 -25.16
N ASP A 274 4.51 20.90 -25.27
CA ASP A 274 5.72 21.71 -25.16
C ASP A 274 6.35 21.66 -23.77
N ALA A 275 5.57 21.49 -22.71
CA ALA A 275 6.07 21.43 -21.33
C ALA A 275 6.63 20.06 -20.92
N ARG A 276 6.40 19.00 -21.70
CA ARG A 276 6.69 17.61 -21.29
C ARG A 276 8.17 17.31 -21.09
N HIS A 277 9.08 18.03 -21.75
CA HIS A 277 10.52 17.91 -21.54
C HIS A 277 10.94 18.17 -20.08
N GLU A 278 10.16 18.94 -19.32
CA GLU A 278 10.45 19.24 -17.92
C GLU A 278 10.14 18.06 -16.97
N LEU A 279 9.37 17.05 -17.42
CA LEU A 279 9.03 15.85 -16.65
C LEU A 279 10.26 15.04 -16.21
N GLY A 280 11.35 15.15 -16.95
CA GLY A 280 12.64 14.53 -16.67
C GLY A 280 13.57 15.36 -15.78
N THR A 281 13.07 16.45 -15.17
CA THR A 281 13.88 17.42 -14.41
C THR A 281 13.21 17.85 -13.11
N ASP A 282 13.96 18.42 -12.17
CA ASP A 282 13.40 18.97 -10.92
C ASP A 282 12.31 20.05 -11.14
N ALA A 283 12.20 20.63 -12.34
CA ALA A 283 11.21 21.65 -12.68
C ALA A 283 9.75 21.17 -12.53
N VAL A 284 9.46 19.88 -12.79
CA VAL A 284 8.11 19.32 -12.55
C VAL A 284 7.77 19.34 -11.06
N VAL A 285 8.74 19.05 -10.19
CA VAL A 285 8.54 19.04 -8.74
C VAL A 285 8.31 20.48 -8.25
N ASP A 286 9.08 21.44 -8.75
CA ASP A 286 8.89 22.85 -8.43
C ASP A 286 7.52 23.36 -8.89
N ARG A 287 7.07 22.95 -10.09
CA ARG A 287 5.73 23.26 -10.59
C ARG A 287 4.63 22.70 -9.70
N MET A 288 4.78 21.43 -9.26
CA MET A 288 3.84 20.79 -8.33
C MET A 288 3.78 21.51 -6.99
N GLN A 289 4.91 22.00 -6.46
CA GLN A 289 4.96 22.75 -5.21
C GLN A 289 4.30 24.13 -5.32
N ARG A 290 4.45 24.81 -6.47
CA ARG A 290 3.77 26.09 -6.72
C ARG A 290 2.28 25.92 -7.03
N GLY A 291 1.89 24.75 -7.54
CA GLY A 291 0.52 24.48 -7.95
C GLY A 291 0.17 25.01 -9.34
N ASP A 292 1.18 25.28 -10.19
CA ASP A 292 1.01 25.84 -11.54
C ASP A 292 0.58 24.76 -12.55
N LEU A 293 -0.53 24.07 -12.23
CA LEU A 293 -1.11 22.95 -12.99
C LEU A 293 -2.55 23.23 -13.45
N LEU A 294 -3.07 24.44 -13.22
CA LEU A 294 -4.44 24.86 -13.53
C LEU A 294 -4.57 25.68 -14.83
N GLY A 295 -3.56 25.61 -15.70
CA GLY A 295 -3.51 26.31 -16.99
C GLY A 295 -4.31 25.63 -18.09
#